data_AF-A0A5J4KIH6-F1
#
_entry.id   AF-A0A5J4KIH6-F1
#
_cell.length_a   1.000
_cell.length_b   1.000
_cell.length_c   1.000
_cell.angle_alpha   90.00
_cell.angle_beta   90.00
_cell.angle_gamma   90.00
#
_symmetry.space_group_name_H-M   'P 1'
#
loop_
_entity.id
_entity.type
_entity.pdbx_description
1 polymer ?
#
loop_
_entity_poly.entity_id
_entity_poly.type
_entity_poly.pdbx_seq_one_letter_code
_entity_poly.pdbx_strand_id
1 'polypeptide(L)'
;MLGVAALFIAFEEDGNVLYSSKIKLIKVTENRDRDRDKDSLMQQRETQIITLDKDHLEQPHEQETLAYAARLLRAGELVVFPTETVYGLGANALNPQAAEQIFLAKERPFSDPLIVHIADEQDLANLVAHVPETARKLAVAFWPGPLTMILPAGPQVPGLITSGLPNVAVRMPNHPIARALIRTAGVPVAAPSANRFMHVSPTTAQHVYDDLKGRIPLILDGGPCTVGVESTIIDLCAAIPTILRPGGISLEALRQVLPQVQPPQTHHKHSEDLDTARIAPDKCSFTIPLKCRLIYLRARLKQCARRYWASFNKGCSRESRSVSSWQMKISVRSMRAGRWYIALATHPNR
;
A
#
# COMPACT_ATOMS: atom_id res chain seq x y z
N MET A 1 -16.30 14.30 29.20
CA MET A 1 -15.32 13.96 30.26
C MET A 1 -15.31 12.45 30.40
N LEU A 2 -14.23 11.68 30.43
CA LEU A 2 -12.84 11.88 30.86
C LEU A 2 -11.84 11.57 29.72
N GLY A 3 -10.79 12.38 29.61
CA GLY A 3 -9.63 12.08 28.78
C GLY A 3 -8.72 11.08 29.47
N VAL A 4 -8.32 10.03 28.77
CA VAL A 4 -7.28 9.11 29.24
C VAL A 4 -5.94 9.80 29.00
N ALA A 5 -5.18 10.04 30.07
CA ALA A 5 -3.79 10.50 29.96
C ALA A 5 -2.89 9.26 30.02
N ALA A 6 -2.20 8.97 28.93
CA ALA A 6 -1.10 8.00 28.92
C ALA A 6 0.20 8.78 29.08
N LEU A 7 1.01 8.42 30.08
CA LEU A 7 2.33 8.99 30.30
C LEU A 7 3.38 8.04 29.71
N PHE A 8 4.19 8.55 28.78
CA PHE A 8 5.34 7.83 28.23
C PHE A 8 6.60 8.34 28.92
N ILE A 9 7.44 7.42 29.39
CA ILE A 9 8.75 7.72 29.96
C ILE A 9 9.77 6.78 29.30
N ALA A 10 10.80 7.35 28.70
CA ALA A 10 11.95 6.62 28.18
C ALA A 10 13.17 6.88 29.07
N PHE A 11 13.93 5.83 29.39
CA PHE A 11 15.12 5.88 30.25
C PHE A 11 16.37 5.45 29.48
N GLU A 12 17.53 5.97 29.87
CA GLU A 12 18.86 5.51 29.47
C GLU A 12 19.39 4.39 30.39
N GLU A 13 20.48 3.70 30.01
CA GLU A 13 21.08 2.61 30.82
C GLU A 13 21.48 3.04 32.25
N ASP A 14 21.68 4.34 32.48
CA ASP A 14 22.04 4.93 33.78
C ASP A 14 20.81 5.42 34.59
N GLY A 15 19.58 5.20 34.11
CA GLY A 15 18.33 5.56 34.80
C GLY A 15 17.85 7.00 34.61
N ASN A 16 18.51 7.79 33.76
CA ASN A 16 18.08 9.14 33.44
C ASN A 16 16.91 9.16 32.45
N VAL A 17 15.91 10.02 32.70
CA VAL A 17 14.74 10.20 31.83
C VAL A 17 15.11 11.07 30.64
N LEU A 18 15.10 10.50 29.43
CA LEU A 18 15.41 11.22 28.20
C LEU A 18 14.22 12.03 27.68
N TYR A 19 13.00 11.56 27.90
CA TYR A 19 11.80 12.20 27.39
C TYR A 19 10.55 11.81 28.20
N SER A 20 9.74 12.80 28.57
CA SER A 20 8.40 12.59 29.10
C SER A 20 7.41 13.54 28.42
N SER A 21 6.26 13.01 28.00
CA SER A 21 5.22 13.80 27.34
C SER A 21 3.83 13.34 27.81
N LYS A 22 2.98 14.33 28.12
CA LYS A 22 1.55 14.13 28.39
C LYS A 22 0.78 14.35 27.09
N ILE A 23 0.12 13.31 26.59
CA ILE A 23 -0.71 13.40 25.39
C ILE A 23 -2.18 13.54 25.81
N LYS A 24 -2.87 14.55 25.27
CA LYS A 24 -4.30 14.78 25.48
C LYS A 24 -5.08 14.15 24.32
N LEU A 25 -5.82 13.09 24.58
CA LEU A 25 -6.70 12.47 23.59
C LEU A 25 -7.97 13.32 23.40
N ILE A 26 -8.23 13.74 22.17
CA ILE A 26 -9.47 14.44 21.77
C ILE A 26 -10.40 13.41 21.12
N LYS A 27 -11.65 13.34 21.60
CA LYS A 27 -12.70 12.49 21.02
C LYS A 27 -13.19 13.13 19.73
N VAL A 28 -12.98 12.47 18.59
CA VAL A 28 -13.65 12.81 17.33
C VAL A 28 -15.07 12.25 17.42
N THR A 29 -16.08 13.11 17.44
CA THR A 29 -17.48 12.71 17.30
C THR A 29 -17.82 12.63 15.81
N GLU A 30 -18.06 11.42 15.32
CA GLU A 30 -18.60 11.17 13.98
C GLU A 30 -19.96 11.84 13.81
N ASN A 31 -20.12 12.58 12.72
CA ASN A 31 -21.35 13.29 12.38
C ASN A 31 -22.21 12.34 11.52
N ARG A 32 -23.07 11.54 12.18
CA ARG A 32 -23.84 10.44 11.57
C ARG A 32 -24.93 10.83 10.57
N ASP A 33 -25.22 12.11 10.40
CA ASP A 33 -26.34 12.56 9.58
C ASP A 33 -25.99 12.82 8.10
N ARG A 34 -24.72 12.70 7.70
CA ARG A 34 -24.29 12.86 6.28
C ARG A 34 -23.96 11.55 5.55
N ASP A 35 -23.86 10.42 6.24
CA ASP A 35 -23.50 9.12 5.63
C ASP A 35 -24.71 8.33 5.11
N ARG A 36 -25.94 8.63 5.55
CA ARG A 36 -27.13 7.86 5.14
C ARG A 36 -27.47 7.98 3.65
N ASP A 37 -27.15 9.11 3.01
CA ASP A 37 -27.46 9.34 1.59
C ASP A 37 -26.42 8.71 0.64
N LYS A 38 -25.26 8.26 1.13
CA LYS A 38 -24.23 7.59 0.31
C LYS A 38 -24.40 6.08 0.29
N ASP A 39 -24.82 5.49 1.40
CA ASP A 39 -25.10 4.06 1.51
C ASP A 39 -26.29 3.62 0.64
N SER A 40 -27.22 4.53 0.29
CA SER A 40 -28.41 4.20 -0.51
C SER A 40 -28.14 3.97 -1.99
N LEU A 41 -26.95 4.33 -2.51
CA LEU A 41 -26.58 4.17 -3.92
C LEU A 41 -25.82 2.86 -4.20
N MET A 42 -25.28 2.20 -3.19
CA MET A 42 -24.68 0.87 -3.34
C MET A 42 -25.74 -0.19 -3.04
N GLN A 43 -26.41 -0.69 -4.08
CA GLN A 43 -27.09 -1.98 -3.99
C GLN A 43 -26.09 -3.00 -3.45
N GLN A 44 -26.40 -3.65 -2.32
CA GLN A 44 -25.56 -4.71 -1.76
C GLN A 44 -25.44 -5.81 -2.82
N ARG A 45 -24.27 -5.88 -3.47
CA ARG A 45 -23.97 -6.88 -4.50
C ARG A 45 -23.29 -8.06 -3.84
N GLU A 46 -23.73 -9.26 -4.16
CA GLU A 46 -23.04 -10.46 -3.72
C GLU A 46 -21.64 -10.51 -4.37
N THR A 47 -20.60 -10.58 -3.56
CA THR A 47 -19.21 -10.69 -4.04
C THR A 47 -18.88 -12.15 -4.29
N GLN A 48 -18.61 -12.49 -5.55
CA GLN A 48 -18.19 -13.83 -5.95
C GLN A 48 -16.66 -13.95 -5.93
N ILE A 49 -16.17 -15.11 -5.52
CA ILE A 49 -14.76 -15.50 -5.66
C ILE A 49 -14.70 -16.67 -6.64
N ILE A 50 -13.90 -16.53 -7.69
CA ILE A 50 -13.65 -17.62 -8.66
C ILE A 50 -12.16 -17.88 -8.70
N THR A 51 -11.76 -19.10 -8.38
CA THR A 51 -10.37 -19.54 -8.42
C THR A 51 -9.96 -19.86 -9.85
N LEU A 52 -8.76 -19.44 -10.23
CA LEU A 52 -8.15 -19.69 -11.53
C LEU A 52 -6.80 -20.38 -11.34
N ASP A 53 -6.54 -21.42 -12.12
CA ASP A 53 -5.19 -21.95 -12.24
C ASP A 53 -4.38 -21.08 -13.21
N LYS A 54 -3.42 -20.33 -12.67
CA LYS A 54 -2.55 -19.44 -13.45
C LYS A 54 -1.64 -20.19 -14.43
N ASP A 55 -1.43 -21.49 -14.24
CA ASP A 55 -0.52 -22.31 -15.05
C ASP A 55 -1.26 -23.04 -16.20
N HIS A 56 -2.59 -23.05 -16.20
CA HIS A 56 -3.44 -23.76 -17.17
C HIS A 56 -4.57 -22.88 -17.75
N LEU A 57 -4.28 -21.63 -18.09
CA LEU A 57 -5.28 -20.66 -18.56
C LEU A 57 -5.92 -21.01 -19.92
N GLU A 58 -5.39 -21.99 -20.64
CA GLU A 58 -5.95 -22.54 -21.87
C GLU A 58 -7.18 -23.42 -21.65
N GLN A 59 -7.40 -23.89 -20.42
CA GLN A 59 -8.51 -24.76 -20.09
C GLN A 59 -9.86 -24.03 -20.24
N PRO A 60 -10.94 -24.73 -20.65
CA PRO A 60 -12.22 -24.08 -20.96
C PRO A 60 -12.81 -23.26 -19.80
N HIS A 61 -12.69 -23.77 -18.56
CA HIS A 61 -13.23 -23.09 -17.38
C HIS A 61 -12.54 -21.74 -17.12
N GLU A 62 -11.23 -21.69 -17.30
CA GLU A 62 -10.37 -20.53 -17.12
C GLU A 62 -10.67 -19.49 -18.21
N GLN A 63 -10.82 -19.95 -19.46
CA GLN A 63 -11.21 -19.09 -20.57
C GLN A 63 -12.62 -18.50 -20.39
N GLU A 64 -13.59 -19.29 -19.94
CA GLU A 64 -14.95 -18.84 -19.65
C GLU A 64 -14.98 -17.82 -18.51
N THR A 65 -14.21 -18.07 -17.45
CA THR A 65 -14.06 -17.17 -16.30
C THR A 65 -13.41 -15.84 -16.71
N LEU A 66 -12.33 -15.89 -17.49
CA LEU A 66 -11.69 -14.70 -18.03
C LEU A 66 -12.61 -13.92 -18.97
N ALA A 67 -13.38 -14.62 -19.82
CA ALA A 67 -14.37 -14.00 -20.70
C ALA A 67 -15.50 -13.32 -19.91
N TYR A 68 -15.96 -13.95 -18.82
CA TYR A 68 -16.94 -13.34 -17.92
C TYR A 68 -16.40 -12.08 -17.25
N ALA A 69 -15.21 -12.16 -16.64
CA ALA A 69 -14.55 -11.01 -16.02
C ALA A 69 -14.28 -9.88 -17.02
N ALA A 70 -13.86 -10.21 -18.24
CA ALA A 70 -13.66 -9.26 -19.32
C ALA A 70 -14.97 -8.55 -19.74
N ARG A 71 -16.10 -9.27 -19.78
CA ARG A 71 -17.41 -8.66 -20.03
C ARG A 71 -17.80 -7.67 -18.93
N LEU A 72 -17.53 -8.00 -17.66
CA LEU A 72 -17.78 -7.08 -16.54
C LEU A 72 -16.97 -5.79 -16.71
N LEU A 73 -15.67 -5.88 -16.96
CA LEU A 73 -14.82 -4.70 -17.19
C LEU A 73 -15.35 -3.83 -18.35
N ARG A 74 -15.73 -4.45 -19.47
CA ARG A 74 -16.31 -3.72 -20.62
C ARG A 74 -17.66 -3.08 -20.31
N ALA A 75 -18.47 -3.72 -19.46
CA ALA A 75 -19.74 -3.18 -18.98
C ALA A 75 -19.58 -2.05 -17.95
N GLY A 76 -18.34 -1.71 -17.56
CA GLY A 76 -18.04 -0.69 -16.56
C GLY A 76 -18.10 -1.19 -15.12
N GLU A 77 -18.10 -2.51 -14.93
CA GLU A 77 -18.12 -3.15 -13.61
C GLU A 77 -16.70 -3.39 -13.07
N LEU A 78 -16.60 -3.55 -11.75
CA LEU A 78 -15.34 -3.78 -11.05
C LEU A 78 -14.93 -5.26 -11.08
N VAL A 79 -13.65 -5.54 -11.29
CA VAL A 79 -13.09 -6.89 -11.16
C VAL A 79 -11.80 -6.83 -10.36
N VAL A 80 -11.72 -7.60 -9.29
CA VAL A 80 -10.45 -7.79 -8.58
C VAL A 80 -9.66 -8.93 -9.22
N PHE A 81 -8.36 -8.71 -9.41
CA PHE A 81 -7.45 -9.70 -9.99
C PHE A 81 -6.07 -9.70 -9.30
N PRO A 82 -5.36 -10.84 -9.30
CA PRO A 82 -4.04 -10.96 -8.70
C PRO A 82 -2.97 -10.34 -9.62
N THR A 83 -1.94 -9.77 -9.01
CA THR A 83 -0.66 -9.45 -9.68
C THR A 83 0.50 -10.11 -8.93
N GLU A 84 1.72 -9.99 -9.43
CA GLU A 84 2.92 -10.42 -8.70
C GLU A 84 3.14 -9.58 -7.42
N THR A 85 2.64 -8.34 -7.39
CA THR A 85 2.79 -7.40 -6.25
C THR A 85 1.73 -7.58 -5.18
N VAL A 86 0.49 -7.20 -5.50
CA VAL A 86 -0.68 -7.13 -4.62
C VAL A 86 -1.92 -7.30 -5.50
N TYR A 87 -3.07 -7.66 -4.93
CA TYR A 87 -4.32 -7.71 -5.67
C TYR A 87 -4.76 -6.30 -6.10
N GLY A 88 -5.23 -6.16 -7.33
CA GLY A 88 -5.70 -4.90 -7.90
C GLY A 88 -7.22 -4.85 -8.04
N LEU A 89 -7.83 -3.70 -7.76
CA LEU A 89 -9.26 -3.45 -7.99
C LEU A 89 -9.44 -2.79 -9.36
N GLY A 90 -9.73 -3.59 -10.38
CA GLY A 90 -9.79 -3.18 -11.77
C GLY A 90 -11.11 -2.56 -12.21
N ALA A 91 -11.02 -1.51 -13.03
CA ALA A 91 -12.09 -1.01 -13.88
C ALA A 91 -11.52 -0.62 -15.26
N ASN A 92 -12.38 -0.51 -16.28
CA ASN A 92 -11.95 -0.01 -17.59
C ASN A 92 -11.41 1.43 -17.46
N ALA A 93 -10.13 1.64 -17.78
CA ALA A 93 -9.45 2.91 -17.63
C ALA A 93 -9.98 4.01 -18.57
N LEU A 94 -10.63 3.63 -19.67
CA LEU A 94 -11.20 4.56 -20.66
C LEU A 94 -12.64 4.95 -20.34
N ASN A 95 -13.25 4.36 -19.31
CA ASN A 95 -14.61 4.64 -18.87
C ASN A 95 -14.58 5.40 -17.53
N PRO A 96 -14.84 6.73 -17.52
CA PRO A 96 -14.82 7.53 -16.30
C PRO A 96 -15.79 7.02 -15.22
N GLN A 97 -16.98 6.55 -15.61
CA GLN A 97 -17.98 6.03 -14.68
C GLN A 97 -17.49 4.74 -14.01
N ALA A 98 -16.81 3.87 -14.76
CA ALA A 98 -16.20 2.66 -14.21
C ALA A 98 -15.07 2.98 -13.23
N ALA A 99 -14.21 3.95 -13.59
CA ALA A 99 -13.14 4.41 -12.72
C ALA A 99 -13.67 5.07 -11.43
N GLU A 100 -14.79 5.78 -11.49
CA GLU A 100 -15.45 6.36 -10.31
C GLU A 100 -15.82 5.28 -9.28
N GLN A 101 -16.28 4.11 -9.73
CA GLN A 101 -16.63 2.98 -8.84
C GLN A 101 -15.42 2.52 -8.01
N ILE A 102 -14.19 2.62 -8.51
CA ILE A 102 -12.98 2.30 -7.73
C ILE A 102 -12.87 3.23 -6.51
N PHE A 103 -13.05 4.53 -6.72
CA PHE A 103 -12.97 5.52 -5.65
C PHE A 103 -14.06 5.29 -4.61
N LEU A 104 -15.28 5.02 -5.05
CA LEU A 104 -16.43 4.75 -4.18
C LEU A 104 -16.23 3.46 -3.38
N ALA A 105 -15.88 2.35 -4.03
CA ALA A 105 -15.70 1.05 -3.37
C ALA A 105 -14.60 1.11 -2.29
N LYS A 106 -13.50 1.82 -2.57
CA LYS A 106 -12.36 1.97 -1.65
C LYS A 106 -12.53 3.08 -0.63
N GLU A 107 -13.51 3.97 -0.80
CA GLU A 107 -13.59 5.27 -0.09
C GLU A 107 -12.28 6.08 -0.27
N ARG A 108 -11.71 6.02 -1.48
CA ARG A 108 -10.46 6.70 -1.87
C ARG A 108 -10.79 8.14 -2.30
N PRO A 109 -9.99 9.14 -1.91
CA PRO A 109 -10.16 10.50 -2.41
C PRO A 109 -9.87 10.57 -3.92
N PHE A 110 -10.68 11.34 -4.66
CA PHE A 110 -10.51 11.57 -6.10
C PHE A 110 -9.20 12.28 -6.47
N SER A 111 -8.51 12.87 -5.49
CA SER A 111 -7.21 13.52 -5.66
C SER A 111 -6.01 12.57 -5.72
N ASP A 112 -6.23 11.25 -5.59
CA ASP A 112 -5.18 10.25 -5.55
C ASP A 112 -5.24 9.36 -6.82
N PRO A 113 -4.32 9.56 -7.80
CA PRO A 113 -4.44 8.98 -9.13
C PRO A 113 -4.38 7.45 -9.13
N LEU A 114 -4.77 6.85 -10.25
CA LEU A 114 -4.81 5.40 -10.45
C LEU A 114 -3.68 4.95 -11.39
N ILE A 115 -3.21 3.71 -11.20
CA ILE A 115 -2.27 3.05 -12.12
C ILE A 115 -3.07 2.31 -13.19
N VAL A 116 -2.79 2.62 -14.45
CA VAL A 116 -3.35 1.91 -15.60
C VAL A 116 -2.48 0.69 -15.92
N HIS A 117 -3.12 -0.47 -16.03
CA HIS A 117 -2.48 -1.73 -16.38
C HIS A 117 -2.75 -2.07 -17.85
N ILE A 118 -1.69 -2.46 -18.54
CA ILE A 118 -1.71 -2.96 -19.94
C ILE A 118 -1.17 -4.39 -20.00
N ALA A 119 -1.48 -5.14 -21.05
CA ALA A 119 -0.96 -6.50 -21.22
C ALA A 119 0.16 -6.62 -22.25
N ASP A 120 0.20 -5.69 -23.20
CA ASP A 120 1.13 -5.65 -24.31
C ASP A 120 1.75 -4.26 -24.42
N GLU A 121 3.06 -4.20 -24.68
CA GLU A 121 3.82 -2.94 -24.65
C GLU A 121 3.31 -1.92 -25.68
N GLN A 122 2.80 -2.39 -26.81
CA GLN A 122 2.22 -1.56 -27.87
C GLN A 122 1.04 -0.70 -27.38
N ASP A 123 0.30 -1.15 -26.36
CA ASP A 123 -0.85 -0.42 -25.82
C ASP A 123 -0.43 0.85 -25.07
N LEU A 124 0.84 0.96 -24.68
CA LEU A 124 1.37 2.15 -24.02
C LEU A 124 1.15 3.40 -24.89
N ALA A 125 1.36 3.29 -26.20
CA ALA A 125 1.24 4.41 -27.13
C ALA A 125 -0.18 5.00 -27.20
N ASN A 126 -1.20 4.23 -26.81
CA ASN A 126 -2.59 4.71 -26.77
C ASN A 126 -2.88 5.54 -25.49
N LEU A 127 -2.07 5.36 -24.44
CA LEU A 127 -2.28 5.96 -23.12
C LEU A 127 -1.45 7.23 -22.89
N VAL A 128 -0.40 7.44 -23.67
CA VAL A 128 0.58 8.52 -23.43
C VAL A 128 0.69 9.45 -24.63
N ALA A 129 1.08 10.70 -24.40
CA ALA A 129 1.27 11.66 -25.49
C ALA A 129 2.45 11.27 -26.40
N HIS A 130 3.50 10.70 -25.82
CA HIS A 130 4.62 10.10 -26.53
C HIS A 130 5.35 9.12 -25.62
N VAL A 131 6.04 8.13 -26.20
CA VAL A 131 6.86 7.16 -25.45
C VAL A 131 8.33 7.61 -25.53
N PRO A 132 8.93 8.16 -24.46
CA PRO A 132 10.32 8.57 -24.47
C PRO A 132 11.26 7.36 -24.50
N GLU A 133 12.47 7.56 -24.99
CA GLU A 133 13.49 6.49 -25.10
C GLU A 133 13.85 5.89 -23.73
N THR A 134 13.81 6.70 -22.67
CA THR A 134 13.99 6.23 -21.29
C THR A 134 12.91 5.22 -20.89
N ALA A 135 11.66 5.44 -21.28
CA ALA A 135 10.57 4.52 -21.02
C ALA A 135 10.73 3.20 -21.79
N ARG A 136 11.14 3.26 -23.06
CA ARG A 136 11.42 2.05 -23.85
C ARG A 136 12.51 1.19 -23.22
N LYS A 137 13.63 1.79 -22.82
CA LYS A 137 14.73 1.07 -22.16
C LYS A 137 14.29 0.40 -20.87
N LEU A 138 13.47 1.08 -20.07
CA LEU A 138 12.93 0.52 -18.83
C LEU A 138 11.88 -0.57 -19.08
N ALA A 139 11.02 -0.42 -20.09
CA ALA A 139 10.05 -1.43 -20.49
C ALA A 139 10.77 -2.72 -20.92
N VAL A 140 11.77 -2.63 -21.80
CA VAL A 140 12.58 -3.78 -22.22
C VAL A 140 13.22 -4.52 -21.04
N ALA A 141 13.67 -3.78 -20.02
CA ALA A 141 14.37 -4.35 -18.88
C ALA A 141 13.45 -4.91 -17.79
N PHE A 142 12.29 -4.29 -17.56
CA PHE A 142 11.48 -4.52 -16.35
C PHE A 142 10.01 -4.84 -16.63
N TRP A 143 9.55 -4.81 -17.88
CA TRP A 143 8.20 -5.20 -18.25
C TRP A 143 8.18 -6.54 -19.02
N PRO A 144 7.23 -7.44 -18.72
CA PRO A 144 6.25 -7.36 -17.63
C PRO A 144 6.91 -7.41 -16.24
N GLY A 145 6.44 -6.62 -15.27
CA GLY A 145 7.01 -6.62 -13.93
C GLY A 145 6.56 -5.49 -13.00
N PRO A 146 7.18 -5.41 -11.81
CA PRO A 146 6.75 -4.52 -10.73
C PRO A 146 7.30 -3.09 -10.88
N LEU A 147 7.35 -2.58 -12.12
CA LEU A 147 7.72 -1.20 -12.45
C LEU A 147 6.50 -0.45 -12.99
N THR A 148 6.23 0.72 -12.43
CA THR A 148 5.23 1.67 -12.92
C THR A 148 5.95 2.91 -13.40
N MET A 149 5.65 3.36 -14.62
CA MET A 149 6.22 4.55 -15.23
C MET A 149 5.17 5.66 -15.27
N ILE A 150 5.54 6.86 -14.81
CA ILE A 150 4.73 8.06 -14.98
C ILE A 150 5.18 8.78 -16.25
N LEU A 151 4.22 9.04 -17.12
CA LEU A 151 4.42 9.59 -18.46
C LEU A 151 3.36 10.67 -18.74
N PRO A 152 3.62 11.60 -19.68
CA PRO A 152 2.61 12.56 -20.11
C PRO A 152 1.38 11.83 -20.65
N ALA A 153 0.20 12.14 -20.12
CA ALA A 153 -1.04 11.46 -20.48
C ALA A 153 -1.45 11.79 -21.92
N GLY A 154 -1.93 10.76 -22.63
CA GLY A 154 -2.55 10.92 -23.94
C GLY A 154 -4.00 11.41 -23.82
N PRO A 155 -4.61 11.92 -24.90
CA PRO A 155 -5.95 12.50 -24.88
C PRO A 155 -7.06 11.47 -24.58
N GLN A 156 -6.79 10.18 -24.71
CA GLN A 156 -7.75 9.11 -24.42
C GLN A 156 -7.89 8.82 -22.93
N VAL A 157 -6.93 9.26 -22.10
CA VAL A 157 -6.95 8.98 -20.66
C VAL A 157 -7.91 9.96 -19.97
N PRO A 158 -8.98 9.49 -19.31
CA PRO A 158 -9.87 10.36 -18.57
C PRO A 158 -9.15 11.07 -17.42
N GLY A 159 -9.46 12.35 -17.21
CA GLY A 159 -8.89 13.13 -16.10
C GLY A 159 -9.15 12.51 -14.71
N LEU A 160 -10.18 11.67 -14.56
CA LEU A 160 -10.45 10.95 -13.32
C LEU A 160 -9.35 9.92 -12.98
N ILE A 161 -8.72 9.31 -13.99
CA ILE A 161 -7.60 8.39 -13.81
C ILE A 161 -6.37 9.11 -13.27
N THR A 162 -6.13 10.33 -13.77
CA THR A 162 -4.96 11.13 -13.42
C THR A 162 -5.22 12.11 -12.28
N SER A 163 -6.42 12.11 -11.69
CA SER A 163 -6.85 13.13 -10.72
C SER A 163 -6.69 14.57 -11.22
N GLY A 164 -6.90 14.78 -12.53
CA GLY A 164 -6.75 16.06 -13.21
C GLY A 164 -5.31 16.44 -13.55
N LEU A 165 -4.33 15.58 -13.26
CA LEU A 165 -2.93 15.81 -13.58
C LEU A 165 -2.63 15.56 -15.08
N PRO A 166 -1.58 16.19 -15.63
CA PRO A 166 -1.19 16.00 -17.03
C PRO A 166 -0.48 14.66 -17.28
N ASN A 167 -0.30 13.84 -16.24
CA ASN A 167 0.51 12.63 -16.30
C ASN A 167 -0.32 11.39 -15.93
N VAL A 168 0.00 10.25 -16.54
CA VAL A 168 -0.60 8.95 -16.25
C VAL A 168 0.46 7.98 -15.76
N ALA A 169 0.11 7.16 -14.77
CA ALA A 169 0.92 6.06 -14.29
C ALA A 169 0.53 4.77 -15.03
N VAL A 170 1.48 4.13 -15.71
CA VAL A 170 1.25 2.90 -16.49
C VAL A 170 2.13 1.77 -16.00
N ARG A 171 1.61 0.53 -16.02
CA ARG A 171 2.33 -0.70 -15.67
C ARG A 171 1.91 -1.86 -16.55
N MET A 172 2.85 -2.75 -16.89
CA MET A 172 2.55 -4.07 -17.44
C MET A 172 2.82 -5.15 -16.37
N PRO A 173 1.81 -5.70 -15.69
CA PRO A 173 2.01 -6.63 -14.57
C PRO A 173 2.56 -7.98 -15.04
N ASN A 174 3.44 -8.60 -14.24
CA ASN A 174 3.99 -9.94 -14.53
C ASN A 174 3.17 -11.04 -13.86
N HIS A 175 1.87 -11.08 -14.16
CA HIS A 175 0.99 -12.14 -13.66
C HIS A 175 0.15 -12.71 -14.81
N PRO A 176 0.16 -14.05 -15.03
CA PRO A 176 -0.58 -14.67 -16.13
C PRO A 176 -2.06 -14.27 -16.17
N ILE A 177 -2.76 -14.39 -15.03
CA ILE A 177 -4.17 -14.00 -14.91
C ILE A 177 -4.39 -12.52 -15.24
N ALA A 178 -3.59 -11.59 -14.70
CA ALA A 178 -3.75 -10.16 -14.97
C ALA A 178 -3.61 -9.85 -16.46
N ARG A 179 -2.56 -10.38 -17.11
CA ARG A 179 -2.32 -10.14 -18.54
C ARG A 179 -3.41 -10.79 -19.40
N ALA A 180 -3.82 -12.00 -19.08
CA ALA A 180 -4.89 -12.70 -19.79
C ALA A 180 -6.23 -11.95 -19.65
N LEU A 181 -6.57 -11.46 -18.45
CA LEU A 181 -7.75 -10.64 -18.23
C LEU A 181 -7.73 -9.37 -19.07
N ILE A 182 -6.64 -8.60 -19.02
CA ILE A 182 -6.52 -7.34 -19.76
C ILE A 182 -6.62 -7.59 -21.28
N ARG A 183 -5.96 -8.62 -21.81
CA ARG A 183 -6.07 -9.00 -23.24
C ARG A 183 -7.50 -9.38 -23.62
N THR A 184 -8.13 -10.24 -22.84
CA THR A 184 -9.50 -10.70 -23.09
C THR A 184 -10.51 -9.56 -22.95
N ALA A 185 -10.25 -8.60 -22.06
CA ALA A 185 -11.05 -7.39 -21.91
C ALA A 185 -10.92 -6.47 -23.14
N GLY A 186 -9.73 -6.41 -23.75
CA GLY A 186 -9.46 -5.55 -24.91
C GLY A 186 -9.43 -4.07 -24.55
N VAL A 187 -9.26 -3.75 -23.26
CA VAL A 187 -9.19 -2.38 -22.73
C VAL A 187 -8.12 -2.29 -21.65
N PRO A 188 -7.43 -1.15 -21.50
CA PRO A 188 -6.53 -0.92 -20.38
C PRO A 188 -7.33 -0.85 -19.07
N VAL A 189 -6.75 -1.36 -17.98
CA VAL A 189 -7.46 -1.53 -16.70
C VAL A 189 -6.84 -0.65 -15.61
N ALA A 190 -7.58 0.34 -15.13
CA ALA A 190 -7.16 1.14 -13.98
C ALA A 190 -7.32 0.28 -12.71
N ALA A 191 -6.24 0.09 -11.95
CA ALA A 191 -6.26 -0.78 -10.78
C ALA A 191 -5.31 -0.31 -9.67
N PRO A 192 -5.78 0.40 -8.64
CA PRO A 192 -5.06 0.51 -7.37
C PRO A 192 -5.15 -0.82 -6.60
N SER A 193 -4.47 -0.90 -5.45
CA SER A 193 -4.58 -2.06 -4.55
C SER A 193 -6.02 -2.33 -4.12
N ALA A 194 -6.41 -3.59 -3.95
CA ALA A 194 -7.79 -4.01 -3.70
C ALA A 194 -8.21 -4.00 -2.22
N ASN A 195 -7.90 -2.92 -1.50
CA ASN A 195 -8.25 -2.69 -0.09
C ASN A 195 -9.00 -1.38 0.10
N ARG A 196 -9.64 -1.20 1.26
CA ARG A 196 -10.16 0.13 1.64
C ARG A 196 -9.01 1.12 1.75
N PHE A 197 -9.26 2.39 1.43
CA PHE A 197 -8.25 3.43 1.52
C PHE A 197 -7.64 3.44 2.94
N MET A 198 -6.32 3.56 3.04
CA MET A 198 -5.54 3.47 4.29
C MET A 198 -5.44 2.09 4.96
N HIS A 199 -6.02 1.03 4.41
CA HIS A 199 -5.75 -0.33 4.87
C HIS A 199 -4.46 -0.91 4.28
N VAL A 200 -3.99 -2.03 4.82
CA VAL A 200 -2.83 -2.77 4.30
C VAL A 200 -3.19 -3.38 2.94
N SER A 201 -2.30 -3.27 1.97
CA SER A 201 -2.51 -3.82 0.63
C SER A 201 -2.68 -5.35 0.65
N PRO A 202 -3.64 -5.89 -0.12
CA PRO A 202 -4.00 -7.30 -0.05
C PRO A 202 -3.07 -8.16 -0.92
N THR A 203 -2.55 -9.23 -0.34
CA THR A 203 -1.71 -10.23 -1.04
C THR A 203 -2.41 -11.56 -1.30
N THR A 204 -3.67 -11.71 -0.92
CA THR A 204 -4.51 -12.90 -1.14
C THR A 204 -5.94 -12.48 -1.46
N ALA A 205 -6.71 -13.34 -2.13
CA ALA A 205 -8.13 -13.10 -2.38
C ALA A 205 -8.94 -12.93 -1.07
N GLN A 206 -8.55 -13.65 0.00
CA GLN A 206 -9.20 -13.52 1.31
C GLN A 206 -9.01 -12.12 1.90
N HIS A 207 -7.80 -11.53 1.81
CA HIS A 207 -7.58 -10.15 2.26
C HIS A 207 -8.50 -9.16 1.55
N VAL A 208 -8.74 -9.36 0.25
CA VAL A 208 -9.67 -8.53 -0.52
C VAL A 208 -11.11 -8.73 -0.04
N TYR A 209 -11.54 -9.99 0.10
CA TYR A 209 -12.90 -10.31 0.53
C TYR A 209 -13.22 -9.69 1.90
N ASP A 210 -12.29 -9.78 2.85
CA ASP A 210 -12.48 -9.22 4.19
C ASP A 210 -12.64 -7.69 4.17
N ASP A 211 -11.98 -7.01 3.23
CA ASP A 211 -11.98 -5.55 3.12
C ASP A 211 -13.12 -4.99 2.23
N LEU A 212 -13.48 -5.68 1.15
CA LEU A 212 -14.32 -5.15 0.06
C LEU A 212 -15.60 -5.96 -0.22
N LYS A 213 -15.89 -7.06 0.50
CA LYS A 213 -17.15 -7.82 0.29
C LYS A 213 -18.38 -6.93 0.36
N GLY A 214 -19.34 -7.18 -0.52
CA GLY A 214 -20.56 -6.39 -0.66
C GLY A 214 -20.42 -5.12 -1.50
N ARG A 215 -19.18 -4.73 -1.87
CA ARG A 215 -18.88 -3.50 -2.64
C ARG A 215 -18.40 -3.78 -4.06
N ILE A 216 -17.98 -5.02 -4.34
CA ILE A 216 -17.41 -5.45 -5.61
C ILE A 216 -18.08 -6.75 -6.07
N PRO A 217 -18.29 -6.97 -7.38
CA PRO A 217 -19.03 -8.13 -7.86
C PRO A 217 -18.15 -9.40 -7.97
N LEU A 218 -16.86 -9.26 -8.30
CA LEU A 218 -16.00 -10.41 -8.62
C LEU A 218 -14.57 -10.25 -8.09
N ILE A 219 -14.06 -11.33 -7.50
CA ILE A 219 -12.65 -11.55 -7.15
C ILE A 219 -12.16 -12.77 -7.92
N LEU A 220 -11.14 -12.59 -8.76
CA LEU A 220 -10.38 -13.69 -9.34
C LEU A 220 -9.29 -14.11 -8.34
N ASP A 221 -9.34 -15.34 -7.87
CA ASP A 221 -8.35 -15.90 -6.94
C ASP A 221 -7.28 -16.68 -7.72
N GLY A 222 -6.08 -16.14 -7.78
CA GLY A 222 -4.90 -16.80 -8.37
C GLY A 222 -3.86 -17.22 -7.34
N GLY A 223 -4.25 -17.32 -6.06
CA GLY A 223 -3.36 -17.61 -4.95
C GLY A 223 -2.60 -16.38 -4.43
N PRO A 224 -1.59 -16.59 -3.57
CA PRO A 224 -0.84 -15.50 -2.94
C PRO A 224 0.10 -14.78 -3.92
N CYS A 225 0.22 -13.46 -3.76
CA CYS A 225 1.20 -12.65 -4.49
C CYS A 225 2.65 -13.03 -4.12
N THR A 226 3.56 -12.99 -5.08
CA THR A 226 4.96 -13.45 -4.89
C THR A 226 5.89 -12.37 -4.34
N VAL A 227 5.63 -11.09 -4.62
CA VAL A 227 6.45 -9.95 -4.14
C VAL A 227 5.93 -9.40 -2.82
N GLY A 228 4.60 -9.23 -2.68
CA GLY A 228 3.96 -8.82 -1.42
C GLY A 228 4.11 -7.33 -1.05
N VAL A 229 4.80 -6.54 -1.88
CA VAL A 229 4.86 -5.07 -1.81
C VAL A 229 4.50 -4.49 -3.17
N GLU A 230 4.07 -3.23 -3.21
CA GLU A 230 3.62 -2.57 -4.43
C GLU A 230 4.75 -2.34 -5.45
N SER A 231 4.37 -1.95 -6.66
CA SER A 231 5.31 -1.61 -7.73
C SER A 231 6.16 -0.39 -7.39
N THR A 232 7.39 -0.40 -7.90
CA THR A 232 8.26 0.78 -7.90
C THR A 232 7.69 1.79 -8.88
N ILE A 233 7.54 3.03 -8.46
CA ILE A 233 7.04 4.10 -9.33
C ILE A 233 8.20 5.02 -9.68
N ILE A 234 8.44 5.22 -10.97
CA ILE A 234 9.44 6.16 -11.49
C ILE A 234 8.76 7.26 -12.30
N ASP A 235 9.13 8.50 -12.02
CA ASP A 235 8.77 9.67 -12.81
C ASP A 235 9.72 9.83 -13.99
N LEU A 236 9.17 9.86 -15.20
CA LEU A 236 9.90 10.10 -16.46
C LEU A 236 9.48 11.40 -17.14
N CYS A 237 8.62 12.21 -16.53
CA CYS A 237 8.23 13.53 -17.03
C CYS A 237 9.28 14.59 -16.69
N ALA A 238 9.97 14.44 -15.56
CA ALA A 238 11.06 15.34 -15.17
C ALA A 238 12.33 15.12 -16.01
N ALA A 239 13.20 16.14 -16.07
CA ALA A 239 14.48 16.05 -16.79
C ALA A 239 15.38 14.92 -16.26
N ILE A 240 15.27 14.59 -14.98
CA ILE A 240 16.01 13.50 -14.34
C ILE A 240 15.00 12.46 -13.82
N PRO A 241 15.04 11.21 -14.31
CA PRO A 241 14.21 10.13 -13.80
C PRO A 241 14.33 9.96 -12.29
N THR A 242 13.21 9.99 -11.58
CA THR A 242 13.20 9.99 -10.11
C THR A 242 12.24 8.95 -9.56
N ILE A 243 12.70 8.14 -8.60
CA ILE A 243 11.82 7.18 -7.92
C ILE A 243 10.84 7.95 -7.03
N LEU A 244 9.54 7.77 -7.27
CA LEU A 244 8.50 8.35 -6.45
C LEU A 244 8.10 7.41 -5.31
N ARG A 245 7.99 6.11 -5.59
CA ARG A 245 7.65 5.09 -4.59
C ARG A 245 8.62 3.91 -4.71
N PRO A 246 9.38 3.57 -3.67
CA PRO A 246 10.12 2.31 -3.62
C PRO A 246 9.17 1.12 -3.69
N GLY A 247 9.57 0.05 -4.38
CA GLY A 247 8.77 -1.16 -4.49
C GLY A 247 9.62 -2.35 -4.94
N GLY A 248 9.06 -3.22 -5.78
CA GLY A 248 9.71 -4.46 -6.21
C GLY A 248 11.01 -4.34 -7.04
N ILE A 249 11.40 -3.15 -7.50
CA ILE A 249 12.64 -2.89 -8.25
C ILE A 249 13.54 -1.95 -7.45
N SER A 250 14.81 -2.33 -7.26
CA SER A 250 15.77 -1.53 -6.51
C SER A 250 16.30 -0.33 -7.32
N LEU A 251 16.81 0.68 -6.62
CA LEU A 251 17.50 1.81 -7.24
C LEU A 251 18.73 1.35 -8.04
N GLU A 252 19.45 0.36 -7.52
CA GLU A 252 20.64 -0.19 -8.16
C GLU A 252 20.29 -0.84 -9.50
N ALA A 253 19.20 -1.62 -9.56
CA ALA A 253 18.71 -2.21 -10.79
C ALA A 253 18.30 -1.15 -11.82
N LEU A 254 17.56 -0.11 -11.39
CA LEU A 254 17.20 1.01 -12.27
C LEU A 254 18.43 1.72 -12.83
N ARG A 255 19.47 1.91 -12.02
CA ARG A 255 20.72 2.57 -12.44
C ARG A 255 21.57 1.75 -13.41
N GLN A 256 21.39 0.43 -13.48
CA GLN A 256 22.03 -0.38 -14.52
C GLN A 256 21.50 -0.03 -15.92
N VAL A 257 20.24 0.40 -16.02
CA VAL A 257 19.61 0.78 -17.28
C VAL A 257 19.71 2.30 -17.52
N LEU A 258 19.45 3.09 -16.49
CA LEU A 258 19.46 4.55 -16.50
C LEU A 258 20.34 5.07 -15.34
N PRO A 259 21.65 5.28 -15.54
CA PRO A 259 22.59 5.64 -14.47
C PRO A 259 22.21 6.91 -13.67
N GLN A 260 21.48 7.84 -14.31
CA GLN A 260 21.07 9.11 -13.74
C GLN A 260 19.87 9.03 -12.78
N VAL A 261 19.25 7.86 -12.59
CA VAL A 261 18.05 7.72 -11.74
C VAL A 261 18.33 8.21 -10.31
N GLN A 262 17.44 9.07 -9.82
CA GLN A 262 17.49 9.59 -8.46
C GLN A 262 16.66 8.76 -7.48
N PRO A 263 17.13 8.60 -6.21
CA PRO A 263 16.32 8.02 -5.15
C PRO A 263 15.09 8.91 -4.85
N PRO A 264 14.11 8.40 -4.08
CA PRO A 264 13.02 9.22 -3.61
C PRO A 264 13.53 10.43 -2.83
N GLN A 265 13.05 11.62 -3.18
CA GLN A 265 13.32 12.82 -2.41
C GLN A 265 12.67 12.70 -1.03
N THR A 266 13.48 12.75 0.02
CA THR A 266 12.98 12.90 1.39
C THR A 266 12.54 14.34 1.56
N HIS A 267 11.24 14.62 1.47
CA HIS A 267 10.73 15.93 1.87
C HIS A 267 10.99 16.10 3.37
N HIS A 268 12.05 16.84 3.71
CA HIS A 268 12.08 17.53 5.00
C HIS A 268 10.87 18.47 4.98
N LYS A 269 10.02 18.36 6.02
CA LYS A 269 8.78 19.11 6.21
C LYS A 269 9.01 20.63 6.16
N HIS A 270 9.21 21.23 4.99
CA HIS A 270 9.16 22.67 4.71
C HIS A 270 9.30 22.86 3.20
N SER A 271 8.18 22.84 2.47
CA SER A 271 8.00 23.57 1.21
C SER A 271 6.58 23.35 0.69
N GLU A 272 6.03 24.41 0.13
CA GLU A 272 4.63 24.59 -0.27
C GLU A 272 4.27 23.92 -1.61
N ASP A 273 5.10 22.99 -2.12
CA ASP A 273 4.88 22.34 -3.41
C ASP A 273 3.98 21.10 -3.26
N LEU A 274 2.68 21.35 -3.06
CA LEU A 274 1.63 20.33 -3.01
C LEU A 274 1.50 19.49 -4.31
N ASP A 275 2.07 19.96 -5.42
CA ASP A 275 1.91 19.35 -6.75
C ASP A 275 2.76 18.09 -6.94
N THR A 276 3.98 18.02 -6.40
CA THR A 276 4.84 16.82 -6.50
C THR A 276 4.34 15.66 -5.64
N ALA A 277 3.60 15.95 -4.56
CA ALA A 277 3.01 14.95 -3.66
C ALA A 277 1.81 14.23 -4.26
N ARG A 278 1.27 14.67 -5.41
CA ARG A 278 0.05 14.12 -6.02
C ARG A 278 0.28 13.28 -7.27
N ILE A 279 1.50 13.28 -7.82
CA ILE A 279 1.81 12.68 -9.13
C ILE A 279 1.78 11.13 -9.10
N ALA A 280 1.98 10.53 -7.92
CA ALA A 280 1.93 9.08 -7.74
C ALA A 280 0.91 8.68 -6.67
N PRO A 281 0.28 7.51 -6.82
CA PRO A 281 -0.55 6.90 -5.80
C PRO A 281 0.09 6.90 -4.41
N ASP A 282 -0.71 7.19 -3.39
CA ASP A 282 -0.37 7.01 -1.97
C ASP A 282 0.82 7.86 -1.47
N LYS A 283 1.16 8.94 -2.18
CA LYS A 283 2.21 9.91 -1.77
C LYS A 283 1.73 10.95 -0.75
N CYS A 284 0.43 11.16 -0.62
CA CYS A 284 -0.10 12.04 0.41
C CYS A 284 0.16 11.42 1.79
N SER A 285 0.76 12.19 2.70
CA SER A 285 1.26 11.68 3.98
C SER A 285 0.11 11.26 4.89
N PHE A 286 -0.12 9.95 5.04
CA PHE A 286 -1.21 9.45 5.88
C PHE A 286 -0.80 8.29 6.78
N THR A 287 -1.45 8.20 7.95
CA THR A 287 -1.19 7.18 8.97
C THR A 287 -2.06 5.96 8.71
N ILE A 288 -1.47 4.80 8.42
CA ILE A 288 -2.19 3.52 8.37
C ILE A 288 -2.62 3.17 9.81
N PRO A 289 -3.93 3.10 10.11
CA PRO A 289 -4.41 2.77 11.44
C PRO A 289 -4.26 1.26 11.68
N LEU A 290 -3.06 0.84 12.08
CA LEU A 290 -2.88 -0.52 12.59
C LEU A 290 -3.58 -0.64 13.95
N LYS A 291 -4.33 -1.74 14.15
CA LYS A 291 -4.91 -2.10 15.46
C LYS A 291 -3.84 -2.34 16.55
N CYS A 292 -2.56 -2.35 16.17
CA CYS A 292 -1.40 -2.52 17.03
C CYS A 292 -0.33 -1.46 16.72
N ARG A 293 0.54 -1.14 17.68
CA ARG A 293 1.67 -0.23 17.46
C ARG A 293 2.83 -0.98 16.80
N LEU A 294 3.31 -0.47 15.66
CA LEU A 294 4.51 -0.95 14.98
C LEU A 294 5.75 -0.21 15.51
N ILE A 295 6.76 -0.94 15.99
CA ILE A 295 8.05 -0.38 16.42
C ILE A 295 9.13 -0.92 15.47
N TYR A 296 9.76 -0.02 14.70
CA TYR A 296 10.86 -0.36 13.79
C TYR A 296 12.20 0.06 14.41
N LEU A 297 13.08 -0.90 14.69
CA LEU A 297 14.42 -0.65 15.24
C LEU A 297 15.49 -0.98 14.19
N ARG A 298 16.30 0.00 13.81
CA ARG A 298 17.42 -0.17 12.86
C ARG A 298 18.75 -0.05 13.62
N ALA A 299 19.50 -1.15 13.74
CA ALA A 299 20.81 -1.16 14.41
C ALA A 299 21.90 -1.84 13.57
N ARG A 300 23.14 -1.30 13.60
CA ARG A 300 24.34 -1.90 12.97
C ARG A 300 25.03 -2.86 13.94
N LEU A 301 25.01 -4.15 13.61
CA LEU A 301 25.36 -5.29 14.47
C LEU A 301 26.83 -5.40 14.98
N LYS A 302 27.79 -4.62 14.46
CA LYS A 302 29.23 -4.94 14.65
C LYS A 302 29.97 -4.29 15.84
N GLN A 303 29.37 -3.36 16.59
CA GLN A 303 30.09 -2.67 17.70
C GLN A 303 29.66 -3.07 19.12
N CYS A 304 28.49 -3.69 19.32
CA CYS A 304 27.95 -3.93 20.66
C CYS A 304 28.57 -5.13 21.41
N ALA A 305 29.15 -6.11 20.71
CA ALA A 305 29.48 -7.40 21.32
C ALA A 305 30.72 -7.39 22.24
N ARG A 306 31.67 -6.46 22.08
CA ARG A 306 32.97 -6.51 22.80
C ARG A 306 32.98 -5.84 24.18
N ARG A 307 32.07 -4.90 24.46
CA ARG A 307 32.07 -4.15 25.73
C ARG A 307 31.26 -4.81 26.86
N TYR A 308 30.30 -5.66 26.51
CA TYR A 308 29.28 -6.12 27.46
C TYR A 308 29.73 -7.27 28.39
N TRP A 309 30.75 -8.04 28.00
CA TRP A 309 31.19 -9.21 28.76
C TRP A 309 31.97 -8.87 30.05
N ALA A 310 32.47 -7.63 30.20
CA ALA A 310 33.34 -7.25 31.31
C ALA A 310 32.59 -6.75 32.58
N SER A 311 31.33 -6.31 32.47
CA SER A 311 30.61 -5.66 33.60
C SER A 311 29.58 -6.53 34.31
N PHE A 312 29.24 -7.73 33.82
CA PHE A 312 28.10 -8.49 34.32
C PHE A 312 28.33 -9.23 35.67
N ASN A 313 29.56 -9.26 36.20
CA ASN A 313 29.91 -10.05 37.40
C ASN A 313 29.96 -9.27 38.74
N LYS A 314 29.50 -8.00 38.78
CA LYS A 314 29.50 -7.22 40.03
C LYS A 314 28.11 -6.70 40.36
N GLY A 315 27.42 -7.37 41.29
CA GLY A 315 26.29 -6.77 42.01
C GLY A 315 25.00 -7.59 42.00
N CYS A 316 24.90 -8.54 42.94
CA CYS A 316 23.64 -9.16 43.31
C CYS A 316 23.55 -9.17 44.85
N SER A 317 22.69 -8.36 45.45
CA SER A 317 22.26 -8.53 46.85
C SER A 317 20.80 -8.09 47.04
N ARG A 318 20.08 -8.92 47.80
CA ARG A 318 18.65 -8.88 48.15
C ARG A 318 18.35 -7.77 49.18
N GLU A 319 17.16 -7.16 49.11
CA GLU A 319 16.36 -6.83 50.30
C GLU A 319 14.90 -6.50 49.98
N SER A 320 13.99 -6.86 50.90
CA SER A 320 12.53 -6.73 50.82
C SER A 320 11.98 -5.99 52.04
N ARG A 321 11.15 -4.95 51.87
CA ARG A 321 10.24 -4.41 52.91
C ARG A 321 8.97 -3.81 52.30
N SER A 322 7.86 -3.93 53.01
CA SER A 322 6.46 -3.70 52.60
C SER A 322 5.82 -2.43 53.17
N VAL A 323 5.03 -1.69 52.37
CA VAL A 323 3.93 -0.81 52.83
C VAL A 323 2.79 -0.74 51.76
N SER A 324 1.55 -0.94 52.25
CA SER A 324 0.18 -0.78 51.71
C SER A 324 -0.13 -0.57 50.19
N SER A 325 -0.81 -1.58 49.65
CA SER A 325 -2.06 -1.52 48.84
C SER A 325 -2.15 -0.65 47.59
N TRP A 326 -1.47 -0.99 46.49
CA TRP A 326 -1.95 -0.80 45.11
C TRP A 326 -1.22 -1.82 44.21
N GLN A 327 -1.87 -2.93 43.85
CA GLN A 327 -1.26 -3.89 42.93
C GLN A 327 -1.39 -3.39 41.49
N MET A 328 -0.39 -2.63 41.04
CA MET A 328 -0.15 -2.36 39.63
C MET A 328 0.30 -3.68 38.98
N LYS A 329 -0.53 -4.25 38.09
CA LYS A 329 -0.18 -5.47 37.35
C LYS A 329 0.77 -5.10 36.20
N ILE A 330 2.07 -5.09 36.49
CA ILE A 330 3.10 -4.95 35.47
C ILE A 330 3.32 -6.33 34.84
N SER A 331 2.87 -6.54 33.59
CA SER A 331 3.21 -7.77 32.85
C SER A 331 4.52 -7.58 32.11
N VAL A 332 5.61 -8.13 32.65
CA VAL A 332 6.90 -8.23 31.94
C VAL A 332 6.94 -9.56 31.19
N ARG A 333 6.84 -9.55 29.86
CA ARG A 333 7.07 -10.76 29.06
C ARG A 333 8.55 -10.86 28.69
N SER A 334 9.24 -11.81 29.29
CA SER A 334 10.64 -12.16 28.98
C SER A 334 10.68 -13.10 27.77
N MET A 335 11.22 -12.64 26.64
CA MET A 335 11.81 -13.54 25.64
C MET A 335 13.31 -13.68 25.96
N ARG A 336 13.76 -14.89 26.30
CA ARG A 336 15.20 -15.23 26.32
C ARG A 336 15.60 -15.44 24.84
N ALA A 337 16.65 -14.86 24.25
CA ALA A 337 17.85 -14.21 24.77
C ALA A 337 18.11 -12.84 24.09
N GLY A 338 18.63 -11.88 24.86
CA GLY A 338 18.93 -10.48 24.45
C GLY A 338 17.87 -9.48 24.93
N ARG A 339 17.90 -9.09 26.22
CA ARG A 339 16.81 -8.38 26.91
C ARG A 339 16.83 -6.86 26.71
N TRP A 340 15.71 -6.31 26.22
CA TRP A 340 15.22 -4.96 26.48
C TRP A 340 13.97 -5.06 27.38
N TYR A 341 13.67 -4.02 28.17
CA TYR A 341 12.47 -3.96 29.00
C TYR A 341 11.50 -2.90 28.47
N ILE A 342 10.24 -3.28 28.28
CA ILE A 342 9.13 -2.35 28.04
C ILE A 342 8.20 -2.47 29.23
N ALA A 343 8.00 -1.39 29.97
CA ALA A 343 6.98 -1.29 31.01
C ALA A 343 5.76 -0.54 30.45
N LEU A 344 4.63 -1.24 30.38
CA LEU A 344 3.33 -0.63 30.09
C LEU A 344 2.53 -0.64 31.40
N ALA A 345 2.13 0.55 31.85
CA ALA A 345 1.19 0.71 32.95
C ALA A 345 -0.17 1.07 32.36
N THR A 346 -1.16 0.20 32.56
CA THR A 346 -2.56 0.50 32.26
C THR A 346 -3.36 0.53 33.57
N HIS A 347 -4.38 1.38 33.61
CA HIS A 347 -5.27 1.48 34.76
C HIS A 347 -6.17 0.23 34.81
N PRO A 348 -6.42 -0.39 35.98
CA PRO A 348 -7.06 -1.71 36.07
C PRO A 348 -8.52 -1.81 35.60
N ASN A 349 -9.12 -0.74 35.08
CA ASN A 349 -10.51 -0.73 34.59
C ASN A 349 -10.66 -0.34 33.11
N ARG A 350 -9.58 -0.32 32.31
CA ARG A 350 -9.66 -0.16 30.84
C ARG A 350 -8.55 -0.89 30.10
#